data_AF-A0A9P6SQA3-F1
#
_entry.id   AF-A0A9P6SQA3-F1
#
_cell.length_a   1.000
_cell.length_b   1.000
_cell.length_c   1.000
_cell.angle_alpha   90.00
_cell.angle_beta   90.00
_cell.angle_gamma   90.00
#
_symmetry.space_group_name_H-M   'P 1'
#
loop_
_entity.id
_entity.type
_entity.pdbx_description
1 polymer ?
#
loop_
_entity_poly.entity_id
_entity_poly.type
_entity_poly.pdbx_seq_one_letter_code
_entity_poly.pdbx_strand_id
1 'polypeptide(L)'
;SAHSEHQKRFSKAHAGGILQGLEEEEESEDDDRDANVPSVGDKSFYHSRDDEVPEFDTDEAMQLDIPVEIGEAMIPIEVNDKGFLQLGAGRDFFIFTITIQTTRNMESLVERYAALQDRNVDAVVQGLYLYYSFLGNNVATQPLSNSAESGASIEEISLRLKSSMESMYQHFRDGEELVIHLCHETNLIGTATIPLAIILLHGTANLFHASPQFYPFQSAVHTEEEGAKPLPSEVAFIQ
;
A
#
# COMPACT_ATOMS: atom_id res chain seq x y z
N SER A 1 33.01 51.80 -10.11
CA SER A 1 32.87 50.90 -8.95
C SER A 1 32.06 49.70 -9.38
N ALA A 2 32.61 48.53 -9.72
CA ALA A 2 33.64 47.69 -9.09
C ALA A 2 33.14 46.95 -7.83
N HIS A 3 33.34 45.63 -7.87
CA HIS A 3 33.20 44.56 -6.85
C HIS A 3 31.81 43.96 -6.61
N SER A 4 31.63 42.65 -6.40
CA SER A 4 32.43 41.40 -6.48
C SER A 4 31.40 40.23 -6.42
N GLU A 5 31.59 38.97 -6.84
CA GLU A 5 32.41 37.86 -6.30
C GLU A 5 32.00 36.63 -7.17
N HIS A 6 32.86 35.98 -7.95
CA HIS A 6 33.67 34.80 -7.61
C HIS A 6 33.04 33.75 -6.66
N GLN A 7 32.55 32.65 -7.24
CA GLN A 7 32.77 31.31 -6.66
C GLN A 7 32.81 30.22 -7.75
N LYS A 8 33.93 29.51 -7.80
CA LYS A 8 34.16 28.25 -8.53
C LYS A 8 33.81 27.08 -7.61
N ARG A 9 33.35 25.94 -8.14
CA ARG A 9 34.06 24.62 -8.09
C ARG A 9 33.18 23.38 -8.39
N PHE A 10 33.74 22.51 -9.27
CA PHE A 10 33.64 21.04 -9.43
C PHE A 10 32.25 20.39 -9.66
N SER A 11 32.04 19.43 -10.58
CA SER A 11 32.75 18.16 -10.88
C SER A 11 32.29 17.63 -12.26
N LYS A 12 33.17 17.23 -13.20
CA LYS A 12 33.67 15.87 -13.54
C LYS A 12 32.61 14.74 -13.55
N ALA A 13 32.21 14.30 -14.75
CA ALA A 13 31.84 12.92 -15.02
C ALA A 13 32.30 12.54 -16.44
N HIS A 14 33.23 11.58 -16.48
CA HIS A 14 33.69 10.82 -17.65
C HIS A 14 33.16 9.41 -17.42
N ALA A 15 32.47 8.82 -18.39
CA ALA A 15 32.53 7.39 -18.73
C ALA A 15 31.39 7.05 -19.71
N GLY A 16 31.70 7.15 -21.00
CA GLY A 16 31.03 6.36 -22.02
C GLY A 16 32.07 5.43 -22.62
N GLY A 17 31.72 4.15 -22.82
CA GLY A 17 32.36 3.32 -23.82
C GLY A 17 32.75 1.89 -23.42
N ILE A 18 31.99 0.95 -24.01
CA ILE A 18 32.44 -0.24 -24.76
C ILE A 18 32.64 -1.58 -24.01
N LEU A 19 31.70 -2.49 -24.30
CA LEU A 19 31.80 -3.92 -24.70
C LEU A 19 33.13 -4.68 -24.53
N GLN A 20 33.10 -5.86 -23.90
CA GLN A 20 33.55 -7.17 -24.46
C GLN A 20 33.57 -8.30 -23.39
N GLY A 21 33.34 -9.55 -23.83
CA GLY A 21 33.66 -10.79 -23.12
C GLY A 21 32.44 -11.63 -22.73
N LEU A 22 31.74 -12.25 -23.69
CA LEU A 22 31.81 -13.70 -23.96
C LEU A 22 32.98 -14.46 -23.32
N GLU A 23 32.69 -15.29 -22.32
CA GLU A 23 33.35 -16.59 -22.09
C GLU A 23 32.26 -17.62 -21.69
N GLU A 24 32.31 -18.74 -22.40
CA GLU A 24 31.52 -19.97 -22.25
C GLU A 24 32.15 -20.87 -21.18
N GLU A 25 31.55 -22.06 -20.96
CA GLU A 25 32.05 -23.22 -20.22
C GLU A 25 31.69 -23.23 -18.71
N GLU A 26 31.17 -24.30 -18.09
CA GLU A 26 31.12 -25.73 -18.45
C GLU A 26 30.00 -26.42 -17.65
N GLU A 27 29.39 -27.45 -18.26
CA GLU A 27 28.46 -28.39 -17.63
C GLU A 27 29.21 -29.28 -16.62
N SER A 28 28.57 -29.58 -15.48
CA SER A 28 28.89 -30.78 -14.71
C SER A 28 27.61 -31.50 -14.31
N GLU A 29 27.45 -32.68 -14.90
CA GLU A 29 26.53 -33.73 -14.49
C GLU A 29 27.16 -34.44 -13.29
N ASP A 30 26.42 -34.57 -12.18
CA ASP A 30 26.68 -35.62 -11.20
C ASP A 30 25.35 -36.27 -10.78
N ASP A 31 25.26 -37.53 -11.19
CA ASP A 31 24.20 -38.52 -11.06
C ASP A 31 24.41 -39.24 -9.73
N ASP A 32 23.59 -38.95 -8.71
CA ASP A 32 23.49 -39.84 -7.53
C ASP A 32 22.03 -40.20 -7.24
N ARG A 33 21.78 -41.47 -7.54
CA ARG A 33 20.54 -42.21 -7.37
C ARG A 33 20.33 -42.51 -5.90
N ASP A 34 19.20 -42.10 -5.35
CA ASP A 34 18.61 -42.76 -4.19
C ASP A 34 17.15 -43.15 -4.49
N ALA A 35 17.04 -44.33 -5.09
CA ALA A 35 15.79 -45.04 -5.26
C ALA A 35 15.42 -45.72 -3.94
N ASN A 36 14.50 -45.12 -3.19
CA ASN A 36 13.76 -45.82 -2.14
C ASN A 36 12.27 -45.48 -2.26
N VAL A 37 11.67 -45.94 -3.36
CA VAL A 37 10.21 -45.95 -3.54
C VAL A 37 9.69 -47.30 -3.05
N PRO A 38 8.83 -47.35 -2.01
CA PRO A 38 8.20 -48.59 -1.59
C PRO A 38 7.29 -49.14 -2.69
N SER A 39 7.49 -50.41 -3.03
CA SER A 39 6.66 -51.13 -4.01
C SER A 39 5.21 -51.24 -3.51
N VAL A 40 4.27 -50.76 -4.34
CA VAL A 40 2.84 -50.91 -4.15
C VAL A 40 2.48 -52.39 -4.35
N GLY A 41 2.35 -53.15 -3.26
CA GLY A 41 1.96 -54.55 -3.39
C GLY A 41 1.92 -55.43 -2.15
N ASP A 42 2.45 -55.01 -0.99
CA ASP A 42 2.45 -55.86 0.19
C ASP A 42 1.14 -55.74 0.99
N LYS A 43 0.24 -56.70 0.79
CA LYS A 43 -1.06 -56.83 1.48
C LYS A 43 -1.01 -57.76 2.70
N SER A 44 0.17 -58.00 3.27
CA SER A 44 0.36 -58.97 4.37
C SER A 44 0.29 -58.35 5.78
N PHE A 45 -0.06 -57.07 5.91
CA PHE A 45 0.02 -56.35 7.20
C PHE A 45 -1.26 -56.27 8.04
N TYR A 46 -2.39 -56.78 7.56
CA TYR A 46 -3.61 -56.83 8.38
C TYR A 46 -3.67 -58.13 9.19
N HIS A 47 -2.95 -58.15 10.32
CA HIS A 47 -3.34 -59.02 11.41
C HIS A 47 -4.61 -58.43 12.04
N SER A 48 -5.72 -59.15 11.91
CA SER A 48 -6.93 -58.95 12.70
C SER A 48 -6.57 -59.07 14.19
N ARG A 49 -6.37 -57.93 14.84
CA ARG A 49 -6.54 -57.83 16.29
C ARG A 49 -7.98 -57.42 16.52
N ASP A 50 -8.73 -58.33 17.13
CA ASP A 50 -9.99 -58.05 17.79
C ASP A 50 -9.69 -57.17 19.01
N ASP A 51 -9.44 -55.88 18.77
CA ASP A 51 -9.35 -54.87 19.83
C ASP A 51 -10.72 -54.18 19.92
N GLU A 52 -11.37 -54.38 21.07
CA GLU A 52 -12.63 -53.75 21.46
C GLU A 52 -12.55 -52.23 21.24
N VAL A 53 -13.44 -51.72 20.41
CA VAL A 53 -13.60 -50.28 20.17
C VAL A 53 -14.09 -49.65 21.48
N PRO A 54 -13.37 -48.70 22.09
CA PRO A 54 -13.89 -47.97 23.25
C PRO A 54 -15.12 -47.20 22.80
N GLU A 55 -16.26 -47.44 23.45
CA GLU A 55 -17.47 -46.62 23.27
C GLU A 55 -17.11 -45.17 23.62
N PHE A 56 -17.15 -44.31 22.61
CA PHE A 56 -16.92 -42.88 22.76
C PHE A 56 -18.24 -42.27 23.22
N ASP A 57 -18.36 -41.97 24.52
CA ASP A 57 -19.50 -41.22 25.07
C ASP A 57 -19.61 -39.88 24.33
N THR A 58 -20.67 -39.72 23.52
CA THR A 58 -20.86 -38.57 22.62
C THR A 58 -21.34 -37.28 23.32
N ASP A 59 -21.19 -37.17 24.64
CA ASP A 59 -21.81 -36.08 25.41
C ASP A 59 -20.83 -35.08 26.03
N GLU A 60 -19.56 -35.07 25.62
CA GLU A 60 -18.65 -33.94 25.87
C GLU A 60 -18.19 -33.30 24.57
N ALA A 61 -19.12 -32.56 23.95
CA ALA A 61 -18.72 -31.41 23.16
C ALA A 61 -17.95 -30.47 24.11
N MET A 62 -16.63 -30.58 24.11
CA MET A 62 -15.74 -29.56 24.63
C MET A 62 -16.02 -28.28 23.85
N GLN A 63 -17.01 -27.50 24.30
CA GLN A 63 -17.00 -26.06 24.16
C GLN A 63 -15.77 -25.58 24.90
N LEU A 64 -14.63 -25.65 24.21
CA LEU A 64 -13.59 -24.67 24.39
C LEU A 64 -14.25 -23.35 24.02
N ASP A 65 -14.85 -22.71 25.02
CA ASP A 65 -14.98 -21.27 25.07
C ASP A 65 -13.55 -20.73 25.03
N ILE A 66 -12.94 -20.77 23.85
CA ILE A 66 -11.85 -19.88 23.53
C ILE A 66 -12.53 -18.52 23.59
N PRO A 67 -12.20 -17.64 24.55
CA PRO A 67 -12.61 -16.26 24.42
C PRO A 67 -11.98 -15.80 23.11
N VAL A 68 -12.80 -15.68 22.07
CA VAL A 68 -12.48 -14.79 20.98
C VAL A 68 -12.50 -13.42 21.66
N GLU A 69 -11.35 -13.03 22.21
CA GLU A 69 -11.07 -11.62 22.41
C GLU A 69 -11.25 -11.02 21.02
N ILE A 70 -12.44 -10.47 20.79
CA ILE A 70 -12.69 -9.51 19.73
C ILE A 70 -11.69 -8.42 20.07
N GLY A 71 -10.50 -8.48 19.46
CA GLY A 71 -9.40 -7.57 19.73
C GLY A 71 -9.98 -6.17 19.70
N GLU A 72 -9.87 -5.44 20.82
CA GLU A 72 -10.34 -4.07 20.88
C GLU A 72 -9.80 -3.35 19.65
N ALA A 73 -10.70 -2.74 18.87
CA ALA A 73 -10.31 -2.04 17.65
C ALA A 73 -9.18 -1.07 18.02
N MET A 74 -8.02 -1.25 17.40
CA MET A 74 -6.82 -0.53 17.79
C MET A 74 -6.89 0.89 17.22
N ILE A 75 -7.54 1.78 17.98
CA ILE A 75 -7.73 3.17 17.60
C ILE A 75 -6.45 3.95 17.94
N PRO A 76 -5.86 4.67 16.98
CA PRO A 76 -4.73 5.55 17.26
C PRO A 76 -5.14 6.65 18.24
N ILE A 77 -4.38 6.81 19.33
CA ILE A 77 -4.64 7.84 20.34
C ILE A 77 -3.50 8.86 20.28
N GLU A 78 -3.83 10.14 20.23
CA GLU A 78 -2.81 11.19 20.36
C GLU A 78 -2.20 11.14 21.77
N VAL A 79 -0.92 10.81 21.82
CA VAL A 79 -0.16 10.72 23.06
C VAL A 79 0.64 12.01 23.21
N ASN A 80 -0.09 13.01 23.69
CA ASN A 80 0.40 14.20 24.39
C ASN A 80 0.89 15.33 23.46
N ASP A 81 1.13 16.51 24.05
CA ASP A 81 1.66 17.77 23.47
C ASP A 81 2.98 17.66 22.67
N LYS A 82 3.52 16.45 22.51
CA LYS A 82 4.77 16.13 21.81
C LYS A 82 4.55 15.61 20.38
N GLY A 83 3.30 15.47 19.94
CA GLY A 83 2.95 15.15 18.54
C GLY A 83 3.23 13.69 18.14
N PHE A 84 2.99 12.74 19.05
CA PHE A 84 3.07 11.31 18.75
C PHE A 84 1.68 10.68 18.78
N LEU A 85 1.43 9.72 17.88
CA LEU A 85 0.25 8.86 17.90
C LEU A 85 0.65 7.51 18.50
N GLN A 86 -0.08 7.03 19.50
CA GLN A 86 0.09 5.69 20.04
C GLN A 86 -0.79 4.71 19.29
N LEU A 87 -0.18 3.64 18.82
CA LEU A 87 -0.84 2.51 18.20
C LEU A 87 -0.54 1.25 19.02
N GLY A 88 -1.55 0.68 19.67
CA GLY A 88 -1.39 -0.46 20.57
C GLY A 88 -0.56 -0.17 21.82
N ALA A 89 -0.04 -1.21 22.48
CA ALA A 89 0.65 -1.12 23.77
C ALA A 89 2.18 -0.94 23.70
N GLY A 90 2.73 -0.78 22.48
CA GLY A 90 4.17 -0.75 22.27
C GLY A 90 4.88 0.54 22.71
N ARG A 91 6.20 0.49 22.81
CA ARG A 91 7.05 1.60 23.30
C ARG A 91 8.09 2.07 22.28
N ASP A 92 8.19 1.38 21.16
CA ASP A 92 9.12 1.71 20.09
C ASP A 92 8.60 2.92 19.31
N PHE A 93 9.51 3.67 18.70
CA PHE A 93 9.18 4.87 17.95
C PHE A 93 9.37 4.63 16.46
N PHE A 94 8.34 4.94 15.68
CA PHE A 94 8.34 4.83 14.23
C PHE A 94 8.03 6.17 13.59
N ILE A 95 8.42 6.33 12.33
CA ILE A 95 7.95 7.40 11.47
C ILE A 95 7.19 6.73 10.33
N PHE A 96 5.95 7.14 10.12
CA PHE A 96 5.13 6.70 9.00
C PHE A 96 5.04 7.85 8.00
N THR A 97 5.54 7.64 6.79
CA THR A 97 5.53 8.65 5.74
C THR A 97 4.57 8.26 4.63
N ILE A 98 3.66 9.17 4.28
CA ILE A 98 2.82 9.08 3.08
C ILE A 98 3.33 10.14 2.12
N THR A 99 3.73 9.70 0.92
CA THR A 99 4.14 10.59 -0.17
C THR A 99 3.20 10.35 -1.34
N ILE A 100 2.47 11.39 -1.75
CA ILE A 100 1.67 11.38 -2.97
C ILE A 100 2.51 12.06 -4.05
N GLN A 101 2.90 11.31 -5.06
CA GLN A 101 3.85 11.80 -6.07
C GLN A 101 3.14 12.57 -7.17
N THR A 102 2.11 11.97 -7.78
CA THR A 102 1.51 12.52 -8.99
C THR A 102 0.10 11.97 -9.24
N THR A 103 -0.65 12.64 -10.09
CA THR A 103 -1.92 12.17 -10.66
C THR A 103 -1.82 12.06 -12.17
N ARG A 104 -2.50 11.09 -12.79
CA ARG A 104 -2.47 10.87 -14.25
C ARG A 104 -3.88 10.70 -14.82
N ASN A 105 -4.03 11.01 -16.12
CA ASN A 105 -5.25 10.82 -16.90
C ASN A 105 -6.50 11.43 -16.25
N MET A 106 -6.35 12.63 -15.69
CA MET A 106 -7.42 13.32 -14.97
C MET A 106 -8.47 13.93 -15.91
N GLU A 107 -8.17 14.09 -17.21
CA GLU A 107 -8.97 14.91 -18.13
C GLU A 107 -10.42 14.42 -18.20
N SER A 108 -10.65 13.13 -18.47
CA SER A 108 -12.01 12.59 -18.62
C SER A 108 -12.85 12.76 -17.35
N LEU A 109 -12.25 12.54 -16.18
CA LEU A 109 -12.94 12.65 -14.90
C LEU A 109 -13.33 14.11 -14.60
N VAL A 110 -12.41 15.05 -14.87
CA VAL A 110 -12.63 16.49 -14.68
C VAL A 110 -13.64 17.02 -15.68
N GLU A 111 -13.57 16.62 -16.96
CA GLU A 111 -14.52 17.02 -18.00
C GLU A 111 -15.95 16.58 -17.66
N ARG A 112 -16.14 15.33 -17.22
CA ARG A 112 -17.45 14.83 -16.79
C ARG A 112 -18.01 15.63 -15.62
N TYR A 113 -17.19 15.88 -14.61
CA TYR A 113 -17.58 16.69 -13.46
C TYR A 113 -17.93 18.13 -13.88
N ALA A 114 -17.09 18.77 -14.70
CA ALA A 114 -17.31 20.13 -15.17
C ALA A 114 -18.61 20.26 -15.97
N ALA A 115 -18.88 19.31 -16.87
CA ALA A 115 -20.12 19.26 -17.64
C ALA A 115 -21.37 19.13 -16.73
N LEU A 116 -21.31 18.28 -15.70
CA LEU A 116 -22.43 18.08 -14.78
C LEU A 116 -22.67 19.27 -13.85
N GLN A 117 -21.63 20.03 -13.54
CA GLN A 117 -21.73 21.22 -12.70
C GLN A 117 -21.94 22.51 -13.50
N ASP A 118 -22.04 22.43 -14.83
CA ASP A 118 -22.07 23.59 -15.75
C ASP A 118 -20.92 24.57 -15.50
N ARG A 119 -19.71 24.02 -15.33
CA ARG A 119 -18.47 24.77 -15.03
C ARG A 119 -17.46 24.67 -16.17
N ASN A 120 -16.60 25.68 -16.25
CA ASN A 120 -15.44 25.63 -17.13
C ASN A 120 -14.38 24.65 -16.60
N VAL A 121 -13.82 23.82 -17.49
CA VAL A 121 -12.84 22.78 -17.15
C VAL A 121 -11.57 23.37 -16.52
N ASP A 122 -11.03 24.47 -17.05
CA ASP A 122 -9.80 25.09 -16.53
C ASP A 122 -9.99 25.59 -15.09
N ALA A 123 -11.18 26.12 -14.78
CA ALA A 123 -11.52 26.54 -13.43
C ALA A 123 -11.58 25.34 -12.47
N VAL A 124 -12.13 24.20 -12.92
CA VAL A 124 -12.13 22.96 -12.13
C VAL A 124 -10.71 22.48 -11.87
N VAL A 125 -9.87 22.40 -12.91
CA VAL A 125 -8.48 21.91 -12.79
C VAL A 125 -7.68 22.73 -11.78
N GLN A 126 -7.85 24.06 -11.77
CA GLN A 126 -7.17 24.96 -10.83
C GLN A 126 -7.64 24.79 -9.37
N GLY A 127 -8.86 24.28 -9.15
CA GLY A 127 -9.44 24.08 -7.83
C GLY A 127 -9.33 22.67 -7.28
N LEU A 128 -8.68 21.75 -8.00
CA LEU A 128 -8.54 20.35 -7.56
C LEU A 128 -7.60 20.26 -6.37
N TYR A 129 -7.97 19.46 -5.38
CA TYR A 129 -7.11 19.08 -4.26
C TYR A 129 -7.41 17.65 -3.82
N LEU A 130 -6.51 17.06 -3.04
CA LEU A 130 -6.70 15.74 -2.45
C LEU A 130 -7.04 15.88 -0.97
N TYR A 131 -7.91 15.01 -0.50
CA TYR A 131 -8.29 14.90 0.90
C TYR A 131 -8.25 13.45 1.35
N TYR A 132 -7.73 13.19 2.55
CA TYR A 132 -7.77 11.87 3.15
C TYR A 132 -7.71 11.97 4.67
N SER A 133 -8.11 10.90 5.33
CA SER A 133 -7.88 10.73 6.76
C SER A 133 -6.92 9.57 6.98
N PHE A 134 -5.92 9.76 7.82
CA PHE A 134 -5.01 8.70 8.21
C PHE A 134 -4.75 8.74 9.71
N LEU A 135 -5.04 7.62 10.39
CA LEU A 135 -4.93 7.50 11.85
C LEU A 135 -5.65 8.63 12.61
N GLY A 136 -6.82 9.04 12.11
CA GLY A 136 -7.63 10.13 12.66
C GLY A 136 -7.19 11.55 12.28
N ASN A 137 -6.10 11.70 11.51
CA ASN A 137 -5.62 13.00 11.03
C ASN A 137 -6.18 13.28 9.65
N ASN A 138 -6.91 14.39 9.54
CA ASN A 138 -7.44 14.85 8.27
C ASN A 138 -6.40 15.70 7.55
N VAL A 139 -6.15 15.36 6.30
CA VAL A 139 -5.18 16.01 5.44
C VAL A 139 -5.91 16.55 4.21
N ALA A 140 -5.64 17.80 3.88
CA ALA A 140 -6.00 18.39 2.59
C ALA A 140 -4.74 18.97 1.95
N THR A 141 -4.48 18.61 0.70
CA THR A 141 -3.32 19.13 -0.04
C THR A 141 -3.57 20.56 -0.49
N GLN A 142 -2.51 21.24 -0.92
CA GLN A 142 -2.67 22.44 -1.75
C GLN A 142 -3.36 22.09 -3.08
N PRO A 143 -3.90 23.09 -3.81
CA PRO A 143 -4.40 22.87 -5.15
C PRO A 143 -3.34 22.23 -6.06
N LEU A 144 -3.73 21.20 -6.81
CA LEU A 144 -2.80 20.39 -7.61
C LEU A 144 -2.10 21.19 -8.71
N SER A 145 -2.71 22.29 -9.17
CA SER A 145 -2.11 23.23 -10.12
C SER A 145 -0.81 23.83 -9.60
N ASN A 146 -0.64 23.96 -8.28
CA ASN A 146 0.56 24.54 -7.68
C ASN A 146 1.73 23.54 -7.65
N SER A 147 1.45 22.24 -7.57
CA SER A 147 2.49 21.20 -7.49
C SER A 147 3.04 20.81 -8.87
N ALA A 148 2.23 20.94 -9.93
CA ALA A 148 2.59 20.53 -11.30
C ALA A 148 3.82 21.27 -11.88
N GLU A 149 4.12 22.49 -11.41
CA GLU A 149 5.21 23.31 -11.96
C GLU A 149 6.60 22.95 -11.41
N SER A 150 6.70 22.20 -10.30
CA SER A 150 7.96 22.03 -9.57
C SER A 150 8.62 20.64 -9.69
N GLY A 151 7.90 19.63 -10.18
CA GLY A 151 8.36 18.23 -10.17
C GLY A 151 8.51 17.62 -8.78
N ALA A 152 8.12 18.34 -7.71
CA ALA A 152 8.04 17.82 -6.35
C ALA A 152 6.83 16.89 -6.18
N SER A 153 6.82 16.11 -5.10
CA SER A 153 5.61 15.38 -4.68
C SER A 153 4.45 16.35 -4.48
N ILE A 154 3.24 15.89 -4.80
CA ILE A 154 2.02 16.63 -4.50
C ILE A 154 1.92 16.86 -3.00
N GLU A 155 2.25 15.84 -2.20
CA GLU A 155 2.19 15.89 -0.74
C GLU A 155 3.22 14.93 -0.13
N GLU A 156 3.79 15.30 1.02
CA GLU A 156 4.57 14.39 1.86
C GLU A 156 4.30 14.69 3.33
N ILE A 157 3.73 13.71 4.04
CA ILE A 157 3.43 13.84 5.47
C ILE A 157 4.11 12.72 6.22
N SER A 158 4.71 13.08 7.34
CA SER A 158 5.34 12.14 8.26
C SER A 158 4.66 12.22 9.64
N LEU A 159 4.14 11.08 10.10
CA LEU A 159 3.57 10.91 11.43
C LEU A 159 4.55 10.17 12.33
N ARG A 160 4.63 10.59 13.59
CA ARG A 160 5.46 9.93 14.59
C ARG A 160 4.58 8.98 15.38
N LEU A 161 4.89 7.69 15.32
CA LEU A 161 4.14 6.65 15.99
C LEU A 161 4.92 6.13 17.18
N LYS A 162 4.21 5.83 18.26
CA LYS A 162 4.69 5.01 19.36
C LYS A 162 3.92 3.69 19.33
N SER A 163 4.60 2.59 19.07
CA SER A 163 3.96 1.30 18.76
C SER A 163 4.89 0.13 19.05
N SER A 164 4.49 -1.08 18.66
CA SER A 164 5.33 -2.27 18.55
C SER A 164 5.21 -2.82 17.13
N MET A 165 6.20 -3.61 16.70
CA MET A 165 6.14 -4.26 15.38
C MET A 165 4.89 -5.14 15.22
N GLU A 166 4.50 -5.86 16.28
CA GLU A 166 3.32 -6.72 16.32
C GLU A 166 2.03 -5.90 16.19
N SER A 167 1.92 -4.80 16.95
CA SER A 167 0.78 -3.89 16.86
C SER A 167 0.67 -3.27 15.46
N MET A 168 1.78 -2.78 14.88
CA MET A 168 1.79 -2.26 13.50
C MET A 168 1.33 -3.32 12.51
N TYR A 169 1.86 -4.54 12.63
CA TYR A 169 1.51 -5.63 11.74
C TYR A 169 0.03 -6.00 11.85
N GLN A 170 -0.50 -6.13 13.07
CA GLN A 170 -1.92 -6.42 13.30
C GLN A 170 -2.81 -5.33 12.71
N HIS A 171 -2.51 -4.05 12.98
CA HIS A 171 -3.29 -2.92 12.47
C HIS A 171 -3.43 -2.92 10.95
N PHE A 172 -2.30 -3.00 10.25
CA PHE A 172 -2.31 -2.88 8.78
C PHE A 172 -2.70 -4.18 8.08
N ARG A 173 -2.55 -5.34 8.74
CA ARG A 173 -2.99 -6.63 8.20
C ARG A 173 -4.51 -6.77 8.24
N ASP A 174 -5.16 -6.21 9.25
CA ASP A 174 -6.60 -6.38 9.48
C ASP A 174 -7.48 -5.55 8.52
N GLY A 175 -6.90 -5.06 7.42
CA GLY A 175 -7.63 -4.43 6.32
C GLY A 175 -7.74 -2.91 6.42
N GLU A 176 -6.82 -2.25 7.13
CA GLU A 176 -6.75 -0.79 7.10
C GLU A 176 -6.44 -0.32 5.66
N GLU A 177 -7.24 0.62 5.17
CA GLU A 177 -7.12 1.20 3.84
C GLU A 177 -6.97 2.71 3.95
N LEU A 178 -6.10 3.28 3.13
CA LEU A 178 -6.05 4.72 2.92
C LEU A 178 -6.98 5.07 1.76
N VAL A 179 -8.04 5.82 2.05
CA VAL A 179 -8.96 6.32 1.02
C VAL A 179 -8.61 7.78 0.72
N ILE A 180 -8.18 8.03 -0.52
CA ILE A 180 -7.86 9.35 -1.02
C ILE A 180 -9.03 9.87 -1.86
N HIS A 181 -9.58 10.99 -1.44
CA HIS A 181 -10.63 11.71 -2.13
C HIS A 181 -10.02 12.78 -3.05
N LEU A 182 -10.40 12.76 -4.31
CA LEU A 182 -10.20 13.88 -5.22
C LEU A 182 -11.40 14.82 -5.11
N CYS A 183 -11.13 16.08 -4.79
CA CYS A 183 -12.15 17.06 -4.50
C CYS A 183 -12.01 18.33 -5.35
N HIS A 184 -13.13 19.03 -5.53
CA HIS A 184 -13.18 20.41 -6.01
C HIS A 184 -14.19 21.18 -5.16
N GLU A 185 -13.73 22.25 -4.50
CA GLU A 185 -14.51 22.94 -3.46
C GLU A 185 -15.00 21.95 -2.40
N THR A 186 -16.32 21.77 -2.24
CA THR A 186 -16.92 20.83 -1.28
C THR A 186 -17.42 19.55 -1.94
N ASN A 187 -17.14 19.34 -3.24
CA ASN A 187 -17.64 18.20 -3.98
C ASN A 187 -16.58 17.13 -4.16
N LEU A 188 -17.01 15.88 -3.98
CA LEU A 188 -16.23 14.69 -4.29
C LEU A 188 -16.31 14.38 -5.78
N ILE A 189 -15.16 14.24 -6.42
CA ILE A 189 -15.04 13.88 -7.84
C ILE A 189 -14.71 12.39 -7.99
N GLY A 190 -13.81 11.88 -7.15
CA GLY A 190 -13.43 10.47 -7.19
C GLY A 190 -12.71 10.00 -5.95
N THR A 191 -12.57 8.69 -5.82
CA THR A 191 -11.93 8.02 -4.67
C THR A 191 -10.93 6.98 -5.12
N ALA A 192 -9.74 6.97 -4.53
CA ALA A 192 -8.75 5.91 -4.71
C ALA A 192 -8.52 5.22 -3.37
N THR A 193 -8.55 3.89 -3.37
CA THR A 193 -8.35 3.07 -2.17
C THR A 193 -7.01 2.37 -2.24
N ILE A 194 -6.17 2.59 -1.23
CA ILE A 194 -4.85 1.99 -1.10
C ILE A 194 -4.86 1.04 0.09
N PRO A 195 -4.75 -0.28 -0.13
CA PRO A 195 -4.63 -1.24 0.96
C PRO A 195 -3.31 -1.02 1.70
N LEU A 196 -3.33 -0.76 3.01
CA LEU A 196 -2.10 -0.48 3.74
C LEU A 196 -1.33 -1.75 4.09
N ALA A 197 -1.95 -2.92 4.02
CA ALA A 197 -1.27 -4.22 4.17
C ALA A 197 -0.06 -4.36 3.23
N ILE A 198 -0.03 -3.64 2.10
CA ILE A 198 1.10 -3.68 1.15
C ILE A 198 2.42 -3.24 1.76
N ILE A 199 2.41 -2.35 2.77
CA ILE A 199 3.65 -1.86 3.39
C ILE A 199 4.36 -2.98 4.18
N LEU A 200 3.60 -4.01 4.57
CA LEU A 200 4.10 -5.16 5.30
C LEU A 200 4.86 -6.15 4.40
N LEU A 201 4.67 -6.08 3.08
CA LEU A 201 5.24 -7.03 2.11
C LEU A 201 6.76 -6.92 1.95
N HIS A 202 7.34 -5.74 2.24
CA HIS A 202 8.79 -5.50 2.15
C HIS A 202 9.42 -5.20 3.52
N GLY A 203 8.77 -5.66 4.60
CA GLY A 203 9.26 -5.49 5.96
C GLY A 203 10.58 -6.22 6.20
N THR A 204 11.67 -5.48 6.43
CA THR A 204 12.78 -6.00 7.25
C THR A 204 12.47 -5.71 8.72
N ALA A 205 13.25 -6.27 9.66
CA ALA A 205 12.97 -6.19 11.10
C ALA A 205 12.68 -4.78 11.66
N ASN A 206 13.04 -3.68 10.96
CA ASN A 206 12.77 -2.31 11.38
C ASN A 206 12.33 -1.34 10.26
N LEU A 207 12.02 -1.82 9.05
CA LEU A 207 11.62 -0.95 7.94
C LEU A 207 10.51 -1.59 7.11
N PHE A 208 9.36 -0.93 7.10
CA PHE A 208 8.28 -1.18 6.16
C PHE A 208 8.35 -0.15 5.04
N HIS A 209 8.20 -0.61 3.80
CA HIS A 209 8.17 0.28 2.64
C HIS A 209 7.29 -0.35 1.57
N ALA A 210 6.53 0.46 0.86
CA ALA A 210 5.83 0.05 -0.34
C ALA A 210 6.49 0.70 -1.56
N SER A 211 6.77 -0.09 -2.60
CA SER A 211 7.18 0.47 -3.89
C SER A 211 6.10 1.42 -4.42
N PRO A 212 6.47 2.53 -5.09
CA PRO A 212 5.50 3.41 -5.72
C PRO A 212 4.58 2.64 -6.67
N GLN A 213 3.27 2.82 -6.51
CA GLN A 213 2.24 2.09 -7.27
C GLN A 213 1.11 3.04 -7.66
N PHE A 214 0.50 2.81 -8.82
CA PHE A 214 -0.66 3.58 -9.26
C PHE A 214 -1.95 2.94 -8.78
N TYR A 215 -2.82 3.74 -8.18
CA TYR A 215 -4.16 3.35 -7.76
C TYR A 215 -5.21 4.11 -8.58
N PRO A 216 -6.22 3.42 -9.13
CA PRO A 216 -7.24 4.07 -9.94
C PRO A 216 -8.22 4.85 -9.07
N PHE A 217 -8.63 6.03 -9.55
CA PHE A 217 -9.79 6.71 -9.01
C PHE A 217 -11.08 6.06 -9.52
N GLN A 218 -11.97 5.72 -8.61
CA GLN A 218 -13.37 5.45 -8.87
C GLN A 218 -14.12 6.78 -8.94
N SER A 219 -14.78 7.04 -10.06
CA SER A 219 -15.61 8.24 -10.24
C SER A 219 -16.75 8.25 -9.22
N ALA A 220 -16.88 9.34 -8.46
CA ALA A 220 -18.06 9.62 -7.65
C ALA A 220 -19.18 10.29 -8.47
N VAL A 221 -18.86 10.63 -9.71
CA VAL A 221 -19.75 11.30 -10.64
C VAL A 221 -20.44 10.24 -11.49
N HIS A 222 -21.73 10.02 -11.27
CA HIS A 222 -22.55 9.06 -12.01
C HIS A 222 -23.14 9.72 -13.26
N THR A 223 -22.94 9.12 -14.42
CA THR A 223 -23.67 9.43 -15.66
C THR A 223 -24.75 8.39 -15.89
N GLU A 224 -25.91 8.80 -16.43
CA GLU A 224 -27.09 7.95 -16.64
C GLU A 224 -26.86 6.75 -17.59
N GLU A 225 -25.72 6.67 -18.29
CA GLU A 225 -25.28 5.45 -18.99
C GLU A 225 -24.73 4.40 -18.01
N GLU A 226 -25.64 3.84 -17.24
CA GLU A 226 -25.40 2.78 -16.26
C GLU A 226 -25.08 1.46 -16.99
N GLY A 227 -23.81 1.24 -17.35
CA GLY A 227 -23.37 -0.08 -17.87
C GLY A 227 -22.08 -0.14 -18.67
N ALA A 228 -21.56 0.98 -19.18
CA ALA A 228 -20.30 0.98 -19.90
C ALA A 228 -19.12 1.04 -18.91
N LYS A 229 -18.26 0.01 -18.92
CA LYS A 229 -16.97 0.09 -18.20
C LYS A 229 -16.12 1.19 -18.85
N PRO A 230 -15.52 2.10 -18.07
CA PRO A 230 -14.64 3.13 -18.63
C PRO A 230 -13.48 2.48 -19.37
N LEU A 231 -13.06 3.09 -20.48
CA LEU A 231 -11.88 2.64 -21.21
C LEU A 231 -10.64 2.84 -20.32
N PRO A 232 -9.59 2.02 -20.45
CA PRO A 232 -8.37 2.16 -19.64
C PRO A 232 -7.73 3.57 -19.72
N SER A 233 -7.88 4.26 -20.85
CA SER A 233 -7.41 5.63 -21.06
C SER A 233 -8.22 6.69 -20.29
N GLU A 234 -9.42 6.35 -19.83
CA GLU A 234 -10.33 7.24 -19.09
C GLU A 234 -10.21 7.06 -17.58
N VAL A 235 -9.44 6.08 -17.13
CA VAL A 235 -9.21 5.85 -15.71
C VAL A 235 -8.13 6.81 -15.24
N ALA A 236 -8.50 7.69 -14.31
CA ALA A 236 -7.58 8.54 -13.60
C ALA A 236 -6.83 7.75 -12.53
N PHE A 237 -5.57 8.10 -12.27
CA PHE A 237 -4.73 7.42 -11.28
C PHE A 237 -4.04 8.38 -10.32
N ILE A 238 -3.74 7.88 -9.14
CA ILE A 238 -2.85 8.50 -8.15
C ILE A 238 -1.66 7.56 -7.88
N GLN A 239 -0.48 8.13 -7.64
CA GLN A 239 0.72 7.40 -7.22
C GLN A 239 1.16 7.83 -5.84
#